data_AF-X1CNF3-F1
#
_entry.id   AF-X1CNF3-F1
#
_cell.length_a   1.000
_cell.length_b   1.000
_cell.length_c   1.000
_cell.angle_alpha   90.00
_cell.angle_beta   90.00
_cell.angle_gamma   90.00
#
_symmetry.space_group_name_H-M   'P 1'
#
loop_
_entity.id
_entity.type
_entity.pdbx_description
1 polymer ?
#
loop_
_entity_poly.entity_id
_entity_poly.type
_entity_poly.pdbx_seq_one_letter_code
_entity_poly.pdbx_strand_id
1 'polypeptide(L)'
;LSKNAVSIGIVDDIVYTVAGSVTSAWGNTWNHAELNTLHESLWTGTSTVDYRDLVDLAIDPADKHHVFAASWGYGLLEYRNGELVEAYDETNSSLQTFIQDETFYRLGGVVFDGAGNLWVTNSNVPEPISVRQPDGKWKSYDLNGKLKVNDLSRIINTQYNHHWVICPRGAGLFAFNMNGSLEDESDDSYKKFKIDGNFNI
;
A
#
# COMPACT_ATOMS: atom_id res chain seq x y z
N LEU A 1 16.53 -0.78 -15.40
CA LEU A 1 15.23 -1.43 -15.61
C LEU A 1 15.28 -2.79 -14.96
N SER A 2 14.54 -2.95 -13.86
CA SER A 2 14.45 -4.22 -13.14
C SER A 2 13.84 -5.33 -14.00
N LYS A 3 14.27 -6.56 -13.76
CA LYS A 3 13.62 -7.79 -14.29
C LYS A 3 12.68 -8.43 -13.27
N ASN A 4 12.54 -7.82 -12.08
CA ASN A 4 11.84 -8.35 -10.92
C ASN A 4 10.64 -7.47 -10.57
N ALA A 5 9.72 -7.30 -11.52
CA ALA A 5 8.47 -6.60 -11.27
C ALA A 5 7.59 -7.40 -10.29
N VAL A 6 7.14 -6.76 -9.22
CA VAL A 6 6.30 -7.40 -8.18
C VAL A 6 4.89 -6.82 -8.09
N SER A 7 4.71 -5.60 -8.58
CA SER A 7 3.39 -5.00 -8.81
C SER A 7 3.38 -4.27 -10.14
N ILE A 8 2.19 -4.23 -10.76
CA ILE A 8 1.94 -3.66 -12.08
C ILE A 8 0.64 -2.85 -12.03
N GLY A 9 0.69 -1.63 -12.54
CA GLY A 9 -0.46 -0.79 -12.79
C GLY A 9 -0.55 -0.44 -14.27
N ILE A 10 -1.76 -0.36 -14.80
CA ILE A 10 -2.01 -0.02 -16.19
C ILE A 10 -3.07 1.08 -16.23
N VAL A 11 -2.77 2.16 -16.94
CA VAL A 11 -3.69 3.28 -17.16
C VAL A 11 -3.53 3.74 -18.61
N ASP A 12 -4.62 3.82 -19.34
CA ASP A 12 -4.62 4.08 -20.79
C ASP A 12 -3.61 3.19 -21.55
N ASP A 13 -2.55 3.80 -22.05
CA ASP A 13 -1.45 3.24 -22.84
C ASP A 13 -0.12 3.15 -22.05
N ILE A 14 -0.17 3.40 -20.74
CA ILE A 14 0.98 3.40 -19.84
C ILE A 14 0.93 2.19 -18.92
N VAL A 15 2.05 1.47 -18.82
CA VAL A 15 2.24 0.43 -17.80
C VAL A 15 3.30 0.90 -16.81
N TYR A 16 2.96 0.90 -15.53
CA TYR A 16 3.88 1.10 -14.43
C TYR A 16 4.20 -0.23 -13.77
N THR A 17 5.47 -0.46 -13.43
CA THR A 17 5.87 -1.57 -12.56
C THR A 17 6.80 -1.09 -11.47
N VAL A 18 6.72 -1.72 -10.31
CA VAL A 18 7.70 -1.51 -9.24
C VAL A 18 8.47 -2.79 -8.96
N ALA A 19 9.71 -2.63 -8.49
CA ALA A 19 10.55 -3.73 -8.08
C ALA A 19 10.90 -3.66 -6.59
N GLY A 20 10.90 -4.84 -5.99
CA GLY A 20 11.12 -5.06 -4.57
C GLY A 20 10.77 -6.50 -4.24
N SER A 21 10.80 -6.88 -2.97
CA SER A 21 10.26 -8.16 -2.52
C SER A 21 10.20 -8.21 -0.99
N VAL A 22 9.58 -9.26 -0.48
CA VAL A 22 9.71 -9.69 0.90
C VAL A 22 10.21 -11.13 0.94
N THR A 23 10.99 -11.49 1.95
CA THR A 23 11.39 -12.89 2.17
C THR A 23 10.18 -13.75 2.57
N SER A 24 10.35 -15.07 2.59
CA SER A 24 9.32 -15.99 3.11
C SER A 24 8.93 -15.71 4.58
N ALA A 25 9.85 -15.08 5.33
CA ALA A 25 9.63 -14.63 6.70
C ALA A 25 9.12 -13.19 6.80
N TRP A 26 8.71 -12.57 5.68
CA TRP A 26 8.24 -11.18 5.62
C TRP A 26 9.30 -10.15 6.07
N GLY A 27 10.57 -10.48 5.84
CA GLY A 27 11.70 -9.57 6.00
C GLY A 27 12.05 -8.84 4.71
N ASN A 28 12.85 -7.79 4.83
CA ASN A 28 13.39 -7.02 3.71
C ASN A 28 14.26 -7.88 2.78
N THR A 29 14.26 -7.53 1.50
CA THR A 29 15.23 -8.05 0.52
C THR A 29 16.28 -7.03 0.11
N TRP A 30 16.11 -5.78 0.53
CA TRP A 30 17.04 -4.67 0.31
C TRP A 30 17.30 -4.37 -1.17
N ASN A 31 16.33 -4.66 -2.03
CA ASN A 31 16.39 -4.28 -3.44
C ASN A 31 16.15 -2.78 -3.55
N HIS A 32 16.90 -2.08 -4.40
CA HIS A 32 16.67 -0.65 -4.66
C HIS A 32 15.21 -0.41 -5.10
N ALA A 33 14.62 0.68 -4.61
CA ALA A 33 13.33 1.13 -5.10
C ALA A 33 13.47 1.48 -6.58
N GLU A 34 12.69 0.82 -7.42
CA GLU A 34 12.67 1.07 -8.87
C GLU A 34 11.22 1.19 -9.34
N LEU A 35 10.91 2.29 -10.03
CA LEU A 35 9.69 2.49 -10.80
C LEU A 35 10.06 2.39 -12.29
N ASN A 36 9.46 1.46 -13.02
CA ASN A 36 9.62 1.35 -14.47
C ASN A 36 8.31 1.74 -15.16
N THR A 37 8.43 2.40 -16.30
CA THR A 37 7.32 2.87 -17.12
C THR A 37 7.48 2.32 -18.53
N LEU A 38 6.43 1.71 -19.08
CA LEU A 38 6.31 1.42 -20.50
C LEU A 38 5.28 2.39 -21.08
N HIS A 39 5.70 3.17 -22.07
CA HIS A 39 4.84 4.07 -22.83
C HIS A 39 5.39 4.14 -24.26
N GLU A 40 4.51 4.13 -25.26
CA GLU A 40 4.91 4.13 -26.69
C GLU A 40 5.94 3.04 -27.05
N SER A 41 5.80 1.85 -26.47
CA SER A 41 6.72 0.71 -26.64
C SER A 41 8.16 0.95 -26.12
N LEU A 42 8.41 2.04 -25.39
CA LEU A 42 9.70 2.34 -24.76
C LEU A 42 9.60 2.10 -23.25
N TRP A 43 10.55 1.32 -22.71
CA TRP A 43 10.73 1.20 -21.27
C TRP A 43 11.70 2.28 -20.75
N THR A 44 11.26 3.05 -19.77
CA THR A 44 12.07 3.95 -18.95
C THR A 44 11.96 3.54 -17.48
N GLY A 45 12.85 4.05 -16.63
CA GLY A 45 12.75 3.75 -15.21
C GLY A 45 13.66 4.58 -14.33
N THR A 46 13.22 4.76 -13.11
CA THR A 46 13.86 5.55 -12.06
C THR A 46 14.23 4.61 -10.93
N SER A 47 15.49 4.63 -10.52
CA SER A 47 15.98 3.94 -9.33
C SER A 47 16.30 4.96 -8.25
N THR A 48 15.71 4.81 -7.06
CA THR A 48 15.97 5.69 -5.93
C THR A 48 16.82 4.96 -4.90
N VAL A 49 18.10 5.31 -4.84
CA VAL A 49 19.12 4.58 -4.07
C VAL A 49 19.03 4.72 -2.56
N ASP A 50 18.14 5.58 -2.05
CA ASP A 50 17.92 5.77 -0.60
C ASP A 50 16.74 4.94 -0.07
N TYR A 51 15.91 4.38 -0.97
CA TYR A 51 14.71 3.62 -0.62
C TYR A 51 14.78 2.20 -1.17
N ARG A 52 14.07 1.26 -0.55
CA ARG A 52 14.14 -0.17 -0.92
C ARG A 52 12.77 -0.82 -1.03
N ASP A 53 12.75 -2.00 -1.66
CA ASP A 53 11.68 -2.97 -1.59
C ASP A 53 10.28 -2.38 -1.86
N LEU A 54 10.06 -1.81 -3.06
CA LEU A 54 8.71 -1.42 -3.47
C LEU A 54 7.90 -2.68 -3.80
N VAL A 55 6.81 -2.90 -3.06
CA VAL A 55 6.03 -4.15 -3.11
C VAL A 55 4.64 -3.98 -3.72
N ASP A 56 4.14 -2.75 -3.77
CA ASP A 56 2.85 -2.44 -4.41
C ASP A 56 2.84 -1.01 -4.98
N LEU A 57 1.95 -0.73 -5.92
CA LEU A 57 1.78 0.60 -6.50
C LEU A 57 0.29 0.90 -6.75
N ALA A 58 -0.05 2.19 -6.70
CA ALA A 58 -1.34 2.72 -7.13
C ALA A 58 -1.13 3.96 -8.02
N ILE A 59 -1.89 4.02 -9.11
CA ILE A 59 -1.91 5.18 -10.01
C ILE A 59 -3.07 6.07 -9.61
N ASP A 60 -2.84 7.38 -9.51
CA ASP A 60 -3.88 8.36 -9.22
C ASP A 60 -4.94 8.35 -10.35
N PRO A 61 -6.23 8.10 -10.05
CA PRO A 61 -7.27 8.11 -11.06
C PRO A 61 -7.50 9.49 -11.70
N ALA A 62 -7.07 10.58 -11.07
CA ALA A 62 -7.18 11.94 -11.60
C ALA A 62 -5.97 12.36 -12.45
N ASP A 63 -4.83 11.68 -12.32
CA ASP A 63 -3.59 12.01 -13.03
C ASP A 63 -2.78 10.73 -13.32
N LYS A 64 -2.81 10.29 -14.58
CA LYS A 64 -2.14 9.05 -15.01
C LYS A 64 -0.62 9.07 -14.86
N HIS A 65 -0.01 10.25 -14.66
CA HIS A 65 1.43 10.39 -14.44
C HIS A 65 1.79 10.53 -12.95
N HIS A 66 0.83 10.41 -12.05
CA HIS A 66 0.99 10.48 -10.61
C HIS A 66 0.80 9.09 -10.00
N VAL A 67 1.85 8.56 -9.38
CA VAL A 67 1.93 7.17 -8.92
C VAL A 67 2.44 7.14 -7.48
N PHE A 68 1.81 6.35 -6.64
CA PHE A 68 2.27 6.04 -5.29
C PHE A 68 2.77 4.61 -5.24
N ALA A 69 3.88 4.38 -4.54
CA ALA A 69 4.46 3.05 -4.36
C ALA A 69 4.74 2.75 -2.89
N ALA A 70 4.22 1.63 -2.41
CA ALA A 70 4.40 1.15 -1.05
C ALA A 70 5.75 0.43 -0.91
N SER A 71 6.59 0.89 0.02
CA SER A 71 7.82 0.20 0.40
C SER A 71 7.61 -0.72 1.60
N TRP A 72 8.19 -1.92 1.53
CA TRP A 72 8.44 -2.71 2.71
C TRP A 72 9.71 -2.21 3.40
N GLY A 73 9.59 -1.19 4.26
CA GLY A 73 10.66 -0.68 5.12
C GLY A 73 10.87 0.83 5.04
N TYR A 74 10.54 1.47 3.93
CA TYR A 74 10.94 2.86 3.67
C TYR A 74 9.77 3.82 3.38
N GLY A 75 8.56 3.47 3.80
CA GLY A 75 7.40 4.36 3.69
C GLY A 75 6.73 4.35 2.32
N LEU A 76 5.98 5.40 2.01
CA LEU A 76 5.23 5.52 0.76
C LEU A 76 5.92 6.53 -0.15
N LEU A 77 6.23 6.15 -1.39
CA LEU A 77 6.90 7.03 -2.34
C LEU A 77 5.90 7.60 -3.35
N GLU A 78 5.90 8.91 -3.54
CA GLU A 78 5.10 9.60 -4.55
C GLU A 78 5.98 9.96 -5.74
N TYR A 79 5.54 9.55 -6.91
CA TYR A 79 6.19 9.81 -8.17
C TYR A 79 5.28 10.66 -9.06
N ARG A 80 5.86 11.64 -9.75
CA ARG A 80 5.20 12.39 -10.83
C ARG A 80 6.06 12.36 -12.08
N ASN A 81 5.46 12.04 -13.21
CA ASN A 81 6.16 11.90 -14.49
C ASN A 81 7.35 10.92 -14.42
N GLY A 82 7.25 9.89 -13.58
CA GLY A 82 8.30 8.91 -13.36
C GLY A 82 9.43 9.35 -12.43
N GLU A 83 9.42 10.57 -11.90
CA GLU A 83 10.41 11.07 -10.94
C GLU A 83 9.85 11.07 -9.52
N LEU A 84 10.69 10.75 -8.53
CA LEU A 84 10.30 10.82 -7.12
C LEU A 84 10.11 12.29 -6.72
N VAL A 85 8.95 12.62 -6.15
CA VAL A 85 8.64 13.98 -5.69
C VAL A 85 8.48 14.10 -4.17
N GLU A 86 8.08 13.03 -3.50
CA GLU A 86 7.91 13.01 -2.03
C GLU A 86 8.07 11.59 -1.49
N ALA A 87 8.55 11.48 -0.26
CA ALA A 87 8.56 10.23 0.51
C ALA A 87 7.83 10.45 1.84
N TYR A 88 6.82 9.64 2.09
CA TYR A 88 6.00 9.74 3.29
C TYR A 88 6.45 8.78 4.38
N ASP A 89 6.60 9.33 5.58
CA ASP A 89 6.92 8.66 6.85
C ASP A 89 6.09 9.27 7.99
N GLU A 90 6.35 8.95 9.25
CA GLU A 90 5.62 9.48 10.40
C GLU A 90 5.79 11.00 10.61
N THR A 91 6.76 11.64 9.95
CA THR A 91 7.01 13.08 10.11
C THR A 91 6.10 13.94 9.24
N ASN A 92 5.56 13.39 8.16
CA ASN A 92 4.71 14.09 7.19
C ASN A 92 3.41 13.32 6.83
N SER A 93 3.12 12.22 7.53
CA SER A 93 1.91 11.42 7.33
C SER A 93 1.44 10.74 8.64
N SER A 94 0.35 9.97 8.57
CA SER A 94 -0.11 9.11 9.66
C SER A 94 0.49 7.70 9.63
N LEU A 95 1.50 7.45 8.78
CA LEU A 95 2.24 6.20 8.78
C LEU A 95 2.99 6.01 10.10
N GLN A 96 3.20 4.75 10.47
CA GLN A 96 3.82 4.38 11.73
C GLN A 96 4.98 3.41 11.49
N THR A 97 5.98 3.51 12.35
CA THR A 97 7.04 2.53 12.53
C THR A 97 6.88 1.88 13.90
N PHE A 98 7.25 0.60 14.02
CA PHE A 98 7.29 -0.08 15.31
C PHE A 98 8.68 -0.04 15.95
N ILE A 99 9.69 0.38 15.20
CA ILE A 99 11.05 0.59 15.69
C ILE A 99 11.28 2.10 15.71
N GLN A 100 11.36 2.65 16.92
CA GLN A 100 11.61 4.08 17.11
C GLN A 100 12.97 4.46 16.52
N ASP A 101 13.02 5.61 15.84
CA ASP A 101 14.23 6.18 15.22
C ASP A 101 14.88 5.33 14.10
N GLU A 102 14.17 4.32 13.58
CA GLU A 102 14.59 3.54 12.42
C GLU A 102 13.60 3.66 11.27
N THR A 103 14.12 3.79 10.04
CA THR A 103 13.35 3.70 8.80
C THR A 103 12.83 2.27 8.63
N PHE A 104 11.64 2.02 9.18
CA PHE A 104 11.05 0.67 9.24
C PHE A 104 9.52 0.65 9.08
N TYR A 105 9.01 1.39 8.10
CA TYR A 105 7.59 1.43 7.75
C TYR A 105 7.26 0.28 6.80
N ARG A 106 6.51 -0.72 7.28
CA ARG A 106 6.19 -1.91 6.50
C ARG A 106 4.87 -1.74 5.77
N LEU A 107 4.92 -1.18 4.57
CA LEU A 107 3.72 -0.96 3.76
C LEU A 107 3.49 -2.11 2.80
N GLY A 108 2.36 -2.80 2.95
CA GLY A 108 2.08 -4.03 2.23
C GLY A 108 1.24 -3.87 0.96
N GLY A 109 0.54 -2.75 0.85
CA GLY A 109 -0.39 -2.49 -0.24
C GLY A 109 -0.86 -1.04 -0.23
N VAL A 110 -1.23 -0.56 -1.41
CA VAL A 110 -1.74 0.80 -1.61
C VAL A 110 -2.86 0.79 -2.66
N VAL A 111 -3.94 1.53 -2.44
CA VAL A 111 -5.07 1.61 -3.39
C VAL A 111 -5.83 2.93 -3.26
N PHE A 112 -6.30 3.47 -4.38
CA PHE A 112 -7.26 4.57 -4.38
C PHE A 112 -8.70 4.06 -4.24
N ASP A 113 -9.54 4.81 -3.53
CA ASP A 113 -10.99 4.64 -3.61
C ASP A 113 -11.63 5.56 -4.65
N GLY A 114 -12.94 5.42 -4.86
CA GLY A 114 -13.70 6.23 -5.82
C GLY A 114 -13.83 7.71 -5.45
N ALA A 115 -13.48 8.10 -4.23
CA ALA A 115 -13.46 9.50 -3.78
C ALA A 115 -12.05 10.13 -3.89
N GLY A 116 -11.05 9.37 -4.36
CA GLY A 116 -9.67 9.82 -4.48
C GLY A 116 -8.88 9.76 -3.18
N ASN A 117 -9.38 9.08 -2.14
CA ASN A 117 -8.56 8.80 -0.97
C ASN A 117 -7.60 7.66 -1.27
N LEU A 118 -6.35 7.80 -0.84
CA LEU A 118 -5.30 6.79 -0.97
C LEU A 118 -5.19 6.00 0.33
N TRP A 119 -5.51 4.71 0.28
CA TRP A 119 -5.49 3.79 1.40
C TRP A 119 -4.23 2.95 1.39
N VAL A 120 -3.60 2.80 2.55
CA VAL A 120 -2.30 2.15 2.72
C VAL A 120 -2.38 1.17 3.89
N THR A 121 -1.90 -0.06 3.70
CA THR A 121 -1.72 -1.01 4.81
C THR A 121 -0.36 -0.81 5.46
N ASN A 122 -0.33 -0.68 6.79
CA ASN A 122 0.87 -0.50 7.60
C ASN A 122 0.99 -1.67 8.58
N SER A 123 2.00 -2.51 8.40
CA SER A 123 2.19 -3.73 9.19
C SER A 123 2.89 -3.45 10.52
N ASN A 124 2.66 -4.31 11.51
CA ASN A 124 3.27 -4.28 12.86
C ASN A 124 3.03 -3.01 13.71
N VAL A 125 2.01 -2.22 13.40
CA VAL A 125 1.73 -0.95 14.11
C VAL A 125 0.35 -0.95 14.77
N PRO A 126 0.12 -0.10 15.80
CA PRO A 126 -1.17 0.03 16.46
C PRO A 126 -2.33 0.39 15.52
N GLU A 127 -2.10 1.24 14.51
CA GLU A 127 -3.13 1.67 13.56
C GLU A 127 -2.77 1.17 12.15
N PRO A 128 -3.21 -0.03 11.78
CA PRO A 128 -2.69 -0.74 10.60
C PRO A 128 -3.17 -0.21 9.25
N ILE A 129 -4.10 0.76 9.23
CA ILE A 129 -4.62 1.36 8.02
C ILE A 129 -4.40 2.86 8.09
N SER A 130 -3.74 3.41 7.06
CA SER A 130 -3.53 4.84 6.89
C SER A 130 -4.27 5.30 5.63
N VAL A 131 -4.85 6.49 5.67
CA VAL A 131 -5.54 7.11 4.53
C VAL A 131 -5.01 8.51 4.31
N ARG A 132 -4.69 8.83 3.06
CA ARG A 132 -4.41 10.19 2.59
C ARG A 132 -5.60 10.69 1.78
N GLN A 133 -6.19 11.80 2.20
CA GLN A 133 -7.30 12.44 1.50
C GLN A 133 -6.81 13.25 0.28
N PRO A 134 -7.70 13.60 -0.67
CA PRO A 134 -7.35 14.45 -1.81
C PRO A 134 -6.76 15.82 -1.42
N ASP A 135 -7.14 16.36 -0.25
CA ASP A 135 -6.60 17.62 0.27
C ASP A 135 -5.22 17.46 0.95
N GLY A 136 -4.66 16.24 0.94
CA GLY A 136 -3.35 15.92 1.49
C GLY A 136 -3.35 15.60 2.98
N LYS A 137 -4.50 15.66 3.66
CA LYS A 137 -4.59 15.25 5.07
C LYS A 137 -4.45 13.76 5.23
N TRP A 138 -3.88 13.38 6.37
CA TRP A 138 -3.61 12.00 6.74
C TRP A 138 -4.37 11.61 8.00
N LYS A 139 -4.88 10.39 8.03
CA LYS A 139 -5.49 9.76 9.21
C LYS A 139 -5.19 8.26 9.23
N SER A 140 -4.98 7.71 10.41
CA SER A 140 -4.78 6.28 10.64
C SER A 140 -5.89 5.70 11.52
N TYR A 141 -6.12 4.38 11.40
CA TYR A 141 -7.18 3.68 12.11
C TYR A 141 -6.67 2.40 12.77
N ASP A 142 -7.00 2.22 14.05
CA ASP A 142 -6.80 0.95 14.79
C ASP A 142 -7.88 -0.11 14.45
N LEU A 143 -8.92 0.32 13.72
CA LEU A 143 -10.07 -0.49 13.32
C LEU A 143 -10.77 -1.12 14.53
N ASN A 144 -10.91 -0.37 15.62
CA ASN A 144 -11.44 -0.84 16.90
C ASN A 144 -10.71 -2.10 17.42
N GLY A 145 -9.42 -2.20 17.12
CA GLY A 145 -8.55 -3.33 17.42
C GLY A 145 -9.00 -4.66 16.78
N LYS A 146 -9.82 -4.65 15.71
CA LYS A 146 -10.32 -5.87 15.06
C LYS A 146 -9.29 -6.53 14.15
N LEU A 147 -8.37 -5.74 13.58
CA LEU A 147 -7.29 -6.23 12.74
C LEU A 147 -6.04 -6.55 13.58
N LYS A 148 -6.00 -7.76 14.13
CA LYS A 148 -4.85 -8.26 14.92
C LYS A 148 -4.00 -9.24 14.12
N VAL A 149 -3.17 -8.72 13.23
CA VAL A 149 -2.18 -9.50 12.47
C VAL A 149 -0.91 -8.66 12.30
N ASN A 150 0.23 -9.35 12.20
CA ASN A 150 1.53 -8.69 12.09
C ASN A 150 1.76 -8.17 10.67
N ASP A 151 1.61 -9.07 9.70
CA ASP A 151 1.87 -8.78 8.30
C ASP A 151 0.55 -8.49 7.58
N LEU A 152 0.53 -7.40 6.83
CA LEU A 152 -0.54 -7.01 5.91
C LEU A 152 0.06 -6.90 4.51
N SER A 153 -0.71 -7.30 3.51
CA SER A 153 -0.32 -7.21 2.11
C SER A 153 -1.30 -6.32 1.36
N ARG A 154 -1.46 -6.60 0.06
CA ARG A 154 -2.31 -5.89 -0.87
C ARG A 154 -3.68 -5.60 -0.26
N ILE A 155 -4.12 -4.37 -0.49
CA ILE A 155 -5.44 -3.86 -0.22
C ILE A 155 -6.15 -3.64 -1.54
N ILE A 156 -7.45 -3.94 -1.60
CA ILE A 156 -8.30 -3.77 -2.77
C ILE A 156 -9.53 -2.98 -2.34
N ASN A 157 -9.83 -1.89 -3.05
CA ASN A 157 -11.10 -1.20 -2.91
C ASN A 157 -12.12 -1.75 -3.94
N THR A 158 -13.37 -1.89 -3.53
CA THR A 158 -14.46 -2.35 -4.40
C THR A 158 -15.34 -1.17 -4.80
N GLN A 159 -16.15 -1.34 -5.85
CA GLN A 159 -17.12 -0.32 -6.30
C GLN A 159 -18.15 0.12 -5.24
N TYR A 160 -18.31 -0.66 -4.15
CA TYR A 160 -19.18 -0.33 -3.02
C TYR A 160 -18.40 0.30 -1.84
N ASN A 161 -17.16 0.74 -2.10
CA ASN A 161 -16.23 1.28 -1.12
C ASN A 161 -15.88 0.33 0.05
N HIS A 162 -16.01 -0.98 -0.15
CA HIS A 162 -15.41 -1.95 0.78
C HIS A 162 -13.93 -2.12 0.46
N HIS A 163 -13.11 -2.12 1.49
CA HIS A 163 -11.69 -2.42 1.42
C HIS A 163 -11.44 -3.85 1.87
N TRP A 164 -10.68 -4.59 1.08
CA TRP A 164 -10.29 -5.97 1.36
C TRP A 164 -8.78 -6.06 1.45
N VAL A 165 -8.28 -6.50 2.60
CA VAL A 165 -6.86 -6.66 2.89
C VAL A 165 -6.52 -8.13 2.96
N ILE A 166 -5.46 -8.51 2.27
CA ILE A 166 -4.87 -9.85 2.39
C ILE A 166 -4.05 -9.89 3.69
N CYS A 167 -4.40 -10.85 4.57
CA CYS A 167 -3.66 -11.16 5.79
C CYS A 167 -2.82 -12.42 5.54
N PRO A 168 -1.52 -12.28 5.23
CA PRO A 168 -0.65 -13.37 4.79
C PRO A 168 -0.46 -14.46 5.86
N ARG A 169 0.31 -15.50 5.49
CA ARG A 169 0.70 -16.59 6.40
C ARG A 169 -0.48 -17.31 7.05
N GLY A 170 -1.55 -17.50 6.28
CA GLY A 170 -2.76 -18.19 6.72
C GLY A 170 -3.68 -17.36 7.62
N ALA A 171 -3.41 -16.07 7.82
CA ALA A 171 -4.23 -15.21 8.66
C ALA A 171 -5.56 -14.78 7.99
N GLY A 172 -5.71 -15.05 6.70
CA GLY A 172 -6.97 -14.97 5.94
C GLY A 172 -7.16 -13.64 5.23
N LEU A 173 -8.38 -13.10 5.28
CA LEU A 173 -8.74 -11.80 4.71
C LEU A 173 -9.38 -10.92 5.78
N PHE A 174 -9.25 -9.61 5.63
CA PHE A 174 -9.96 -8.64 6.45
C PHE A 174 -10.67 -7.63 5.55
N ALA A 175 -11.98 -7.47 5.75
CA ALA A 175 -12.78 -6.50 5.04
C ALA A 175 -13.22 -5.38 5.99
N PHE A 176 -13.24 -4.15 5.51
CA PHE A 176 -13.79 -3.01 6.24
C PHE A 176 -14.48 -2.00 5.32
N ASN A 177 -15.29 -1.12 5.92
CA ASN A 177 -15.89 0.06 5.30
C ASN A 177 -16.01 1.16 6.37
N MET A 178 -15.45 2.34 6.08
CA MET A 178 -15.54 3.53 6.95
C MET A 178 -16.80 4.33 6.62
N ASN A 179 -17.95 3.72 6.81
CA ASN A 179 -19.23 4.15 6.28
C ASN A 179 -19.44 5.69 6.39
N GLY A 180 -19.94 6.35 5.34
CA GLY A 180 -20.38 7.76 5.37
C GLY A 180 -19.32 8.85 5.61
N SER A 181 -18.32 8.66 6.46
CA SER A 181 -17.36 9.65 6.93
C SER A 181 -16.08 9.00 7.45
N LEU A 182 -14.93 9.59 7.10
CA LEU A 182 -13.63 9.20 7.67
C LEU A 182 -13.48 9.64 9.14
N GLU A 183 -14.31 10.56 9.63
CA GLU A 183 -14.22 11.12 10.98
C GLU A 183 -15.13 10.45 12.01
N ASP A 184 -16.17 9.77 11.56
CA ASP A 184 -17.12 9.08 12.44
C ASP A 184 -16.94 7.58 12.29
N GLU A 185 -16.25 6.97 13.25
CA GLU A 185 -15.98 5.52 13.23
C GLU A 185 -17.13 4.71 13.87
N SER A 186 -18.22 5.37 14.30
CA SER A 186 -19.29 4.71 15.06
C SER A 186 -20.22 3.85 14.20
N ASP A 187 -20.26 4.11 12.90
CA ASP A 187 -21.04 3.34 11.93
C ASP A 187 -20.20 2.38 11.09
N ASP A 188 -18.87 2.36 11.26
CA ASP A 188 -17.94 1.49 10.56
C ASP A 188 -18.28 0.00 10.66
N SER A 189 -17.93 -0.73 9.60
CA SER A 189 -18.13 -2.17 9.55
C SER A 189 -16.84 -2.92 9.26
N TYR A 190 -16.61 -4.02 9.96
CA TYR A 190 -15.40 -4.83 9.84
C TYR A 190 -15.72 -6.32 9.86
N LYS A 191 -15.01 -7.13 9.06
CA LYS A 191 -15.15 -8.58 9.06
C LYS A 191 -13.82 -9.28 8.76
N LYS A 192 -13.41 -10.18 9.64
CA LYS A 192 -12.27 -11.07 9.43
C LYS A 192 -12.74 -12.43 8.91
N PHE A 193 -12.15 -12.88 7.82
CA PHE A 193 -12.37 -14.20 7.24
C PHE A 193 -11.13 -15.04 7.49
N LYS A 194 -11.30 -16.19 8.15
CA LYS A 194 -10.22 -17.14 8.38
C LYS A 194 -10.26 -18.24 7.34
N ILE A 195 -9.10 -18.79 7.03
CA ILE A 195 -9.01 -20.02 6.25
C ILE A 195 -9.15 -21.16 7.25
N ASP A 196 -10.33 -21.75 7.31
CA ASP A 196 -10.53 -22.98 8.07
C ASP A 196 -10.11 -24.15 7.16
N GLY A 197 -9.11 -24.93 7.58
CA GLY A 197 -8.47 -25.98 6.77
C GLY A 197 -9.36 -27.17 6.37
N ASN A 198 -10.67 -27.08 6.53
CA ASN A 198 -11.64 -28.11 6.16
C ASN A 198 -12.27 -27.79 4.80
N PHE A 199 -11.47 -27.87 3.74
CA PHE A 199 -12.00 -27.95 2.37
C PHE A 199 -12.10 -29.42 1.99
N ASN A 200 -13.25 -30.04 2.25
CA ASN A 200 -13.59 -31.31 1.61
C ASN A 200 -14.02 -30.99 0.17
N ILE A 201 -13.23 -31.44 -0.79
CA ILE A 201 -13.54 -31.41 -2.24
C ILE A 201 -14.20 -32.73 -2.61
#